data_AF-A0A950ZZ92-F1
#
_entry.id   AF-A0A950ZZ92-F1
#
_cell.length_a   1.000
_cell.length_b   1.000
_cell.length_c   1.000
_cell.angle_alpha   90.00
_cell.angle_beta   90.00
_cell.angle_gamma   90.00
#
_symmetry.space_group_name_H-M   'P 1'
#
loop_
_entity.id
_entity.type
_entity.pdbx_description
1 polymer ?
#
loop_
_entity_poly.entity_id
_entity_poly.type
_entity_poly.pdbx_seq_one_letter_code
_entity_poly.pdbx_strand_id
1 'polypeptide(L)' 'MTTSERTGVLVIRVWIEPDNRNQLRARITRSLDITTTDQVLTAAASIESICDTVRDWLEVFVAPAQL' A
#
# COMPACT_ATOMS: atom_id res chain seq x y z
N MET A 1 -7.55 -27.60 -12.66
CA MET A 1 -6.56 -26.51 -12.60
C MET A 1 -6.74 -25.84 -11.26
N THR A 2 -5.82 -26.04 -10.32
CA THR A 2 -5.85 -25.31 -9.05
C THR A 2 -5.33 -23.90 -9.34
N THR A 3 -6.23 -22.93 -9.38
CA THR A 3 -5.85 -21.52 -9.44
C THR A 3 -5.07 -21.24 -8.15
N SER A 4 -3.75 -21.03 -8.24
CA SER A 4 -2.96 -20.62 -7.08
C SER A 4 -3.50 -19.28 -6.61
N GLU A 5 -3.96 -19.24 -5.36
CA GLU A 5 -4.42 -18.02 -4.72
C GLU A 5 -3.26 -17.02 -4.65
N ARG A 6 -3.44 -15.83 -5.23
CA ARG A 6 -2.44 -14.75 -5.18
C ARG A 6 -2.71 -13.91 -3.94
N THR A 7 -1.68 -13.70 -3.14
CA THR A 7 -1.77 -12.91 -1.91
C THR A 7 -0.80 -11.74 -1.95
N GLY A 8 -1.34 -10.52 -1.85
CA GLY A 8 -0.58 -9.29 -1.64
C GLY A 8 -0.81 -8.76 -0.21
N VAL A 9 0.11 -7.92 0.27
CA VAL A 9 -0.01 -7.28 1.58
C VAL A 9 0.20 -5.78 1.45
N LEU A 10 -0.66 -5.01 2.12
CA LEU A 10 -0.53 -3.57 2.26
C LEU A 10 -0.71 -3.21 3.74
N VAL A 11 0.30 -2.55 4.30
CA VAL A 11 0.35 -2.12 5.70
C VAL A 11 0.37 -0.60 5.74
N ILE A 12 -0.63 0.01 6.37
CA ILE A 12 -0.71 1.46 6.59
C ILE A 12 -0.43 1.72 8.07
N ARG A 13 0.67 2.41 8.36
CA ARG A 13 0.94 2.96 9.69
C ARG A 13 0.56 4.42 9.68
N VAL A 14 -0.34 4.83 10.57
CA VAL A 14 -0.84 6.20 10.65
C VAL A 14 -0.53 6.78 12.02
N TRP A 15 -0.14 8.05 12.05
CA TRP A 15 0.05 8.80 13.29
C TRP A 15 -0.26 10.28 13.06
N ILE A 16 -0.49 11.00 14.16
CA ILE A 16 -0.64 12.45 14.17
C ILE A 16 0.66 13.03 14.73
N GLU A 17 1.29 13.94 13.98
CA GLU A 17 2.45 14.68 14.50
C GLU A 17 2.01 15.71 15.53
N PRO A 18 2.50 15.64 16.79
CA PRO A 18 2.08 16.55 17.86
C PRO A 18 2.55 17.99 17.63
N ASP A 19 3.69 18.19 16.96
CA ASP A 19 4.35 19.49 16.86
C ASP A 19 3.88 20.33 15.67
N ASN A 20 3.17 19.73 14.71
CA ASN A 20 2.77 20.39 13.48
C ASN A 20 1.26 20.36 13.29
N ARG A 21 0.52 21.06 14.16
CA ARG A 21 -0.93 21.33 14.01
C ARG A 21 -1.80 20.06 13.89
N ASN A 22 -1.45 18.98 14.58
CA ASN A 22 -2.13 17.69 14.45
C ASN A 22 -2.16 17.17 13.00
N GLN A 23 -1.05 17.31 12.27
CA GLN A 23 -1.00 16.86 10.89
C GLN A 23 -0.97 15.34 10.80
N LEU A 24 -1.83 14.80 9.94
CA LEU A 24 -1.85 13.40 9.59
C LEU A 24 -0.56 12.99 8.88
N ARG A 25 -0.02 11.85 9.28
CA ARG A 25 1.07 11.16 8.60
C ARG A 25 0.73 9.70 8.44
N ALA A 26 1.16 9.16 7.32
CA ALA A 26 1.14 7.73 7.09
C ALA A 26 2.41 7.25 6.40
N ARG A 27 2.79 6.03 6.74
CA ARG A 27 3.78 5.24 6.05
C ARG A 27 3.10 3.97 5.56
N ILE A 28 3.14 3.77 4.26
CA ILE A 28 2.48 2.66 3.57
C ILE A 28 3.58 1.74 3.03
N THR A 29 3.57 0.49 3.46
CA THR A 29 4.44 -0.57 2.93
C THR A 29 3.57 -1.54 2.17
N ARG A 30 3.93 -1.86 0.92
CA ARG A 30 3.12 -2.72 0.06
C ARG A 30 3.96 -3.72 -0.71
N SER A 31 3.44 -4.94 -0.85
CA SER A 31 3.97 -6.00 -1.71
C SER A 31 2.81 -6.65 -2.47
N LEU A 32 3.07 -7.01 -3.74
CA LEU A 32 2.09 -7.65 -4.63
C LEU A 32 2.12 -9.18 -4.53
N ASP A 33 3.15 -9.72 -3.88
CA ASP A 33 3.38 -11.15 -3.68
C ASP A 33 4.21 -11.36 -2.40
N ILE A 34 3.58 -11.98 -1.40
CA ILE A 34 4.18 -12.27 -0.10
C ILE A 34 5.35 -13.28 -0.17
N THR A 35 5.54 -13.97 -1.30
CA THR A 35 6.68 -14.87 -1.50
C THR A 35 7.96 -14.13 -1.91
N THR A 36 7.84 -12.85 -2.27
CA THR A 36 8.95 -11.99 -2.69
C THR A 36 9.38 -11.04 -1.55
N THR A 37 10.63 -10.57 -1.60
CA THR A 37 11.14 -9.56 -0.64
C THR A 37 10.90 -8.13 -1.12
N ASP A 38 10.37 -7.94 -2.35
CA ASP A 38 10.14 -6.62 -2.92
C ASP A 38 9.01 -5.90 -2.18
N GLN A 39 9.36 -4.74 -1.64
CA GLN A 39 8.43 -3.88 -0.92
C GLN A 39 8.60 -2.44 -1.40
N VAL A 40 7.48 -1.80 -1.68
CA VAL A 40 7.43 -0.36 -1.98
C VAL A 40 7.02 0.38 -0.72
N LEU A 41 7.78 1.43 -0.40
CA LEU A 41 7.50 2.33 0.72
C LEU A 41 7.00 3.69 0.21
N THR A 42 5.86 4.13 0.71
CA THR A 42 5.25 5.42 0.36
C THR A 42 4.92 6.20 1.63
N ALA A 43 5.24 7.49 1.67
CA ALA A 43 4.80 8.39 2.72
C ALA A 43 3.59 9.19 2.22
N ALA A 44 2.58 9.37 3.07
CA ALA A 44 1.38 10.16 2.77
C ALA A 44 1.06 11.10 3.95
N ALA A 45 0.43 12.24 3.65
CA ALA A 45 0.15 13.30 4.63
C ALA A 45 -1.31 13.78 4.64
N SER A 46 -2.18 13.12 3.88
CA SER A 46 -3.62 13.40 3.82
C SER A 46 -4.41 12.10 3.64
N ILE A 47 -5.69 12.13 4.02
CA ILE A 47 -6.59 10.98 3.83
C ILE A 47 -6.69 10.64 2.33
N GLU A 48 -6.84 11.66 1.49
CA GLU A 48 -6.91 11.51 0.03
C GLU A 48 -5.67 10.80 -0.53
N SER A 49 -4.45 11.23 -0.16
CA SER A 49 -3.20 10.60 -0.61
C SER A 49 -3.07 9.15 -0.13
N ILE A 50 -3.58 8.83 1.07
CA ILE A 50 -3.62 7.44 1.55
C ILE A 50 -4.59 6.61 0.70
N CYS A 51 -5.80 7.12 0.44
CA CYS A 51 -6.80 6.46 -0.38
C CYS A 51 -6.32 6.22 -1.81
N ASP A 52 -5.66 7.20 -2.41
CA ASP A 52 -5.09 7.08 -3.76
C ASP A 52 -3.99 6.02 -3.80
N THR A 53 -3.10 5.98 -2.79
CA THR A 53 -2.05 4.95 -2.72
C THR A 53 -2.62 3.54 -2.61
N VAL A 54 -3.74 3.38 -1.87
CA VAL A 54 -4.44 2.09 -1.75
C VAL A 54 -5.10 1.71 -3.06
N ARG A 55 -5.76 2.67 -3.73
CA ARG A 55 -6.38 2.45 -5.05
C ARG A 55 -5.34 2.00 -6.07
N ASP A 56 -4.24 2.75 -6.21
CA ASP A 56 -3.16 2.42 -7.14
C ASP A 56 -2.61 1.01 -6.89
N TRP A 57 -2.45 0.63 -5.62
CA TRP A 57 -1.97 -0.71 -5.27
C TRP A 57 -2.97 -1.80 -5.68
N LEU A 58 -4.26 -1.60 -5.44
CA LEU A 58 -5.31 -2.54 -5.85
C LEU A 58 -5.37 -2.68 -7.37
N GLU A 59 -5.30 -1.58 -8.11
CA GLU A 59 -5.29 -1.57 -9.57
C GLU A 59 -4.11 -2.38 -10.13
N VAL A 60 -2.91 -2.19 -9.58
CA VAL A 60 -1.74 -2.99 -9.95
C VAL A 60 -1.88 -4.46 -9.51
N PHE A 61 -2.51 -4.73 -8.37
CA PHE A 61 -2.72 -6.09 -7.89
C PHE A 61 -3.68 -6.89 -8.79
N VAL A 62 -4.77 -6.27 -9.27
CA VAL A 62 -5.74 -6.95 -10.14
C VAL A 62 -5.34 -6.94 -11.61
N ALA A 63 -4.36 -6.11 -12.00
CA ALA A 63 -3.85 -6.10 -13.35
C ALA A 63 -3.34 -7.50 -13.75
N PRO A 64 -3.65 -7.98 -14.97
CA PRO A 64 -3.14 -9.24 -15.45
C PRO A 64 -1.61 -9.19 -15.48
N ALA A 65 -0.96 -10.24 -14.96
CA ALA A 65 0.49 -10.38 -15.06
C ALA A 65 0.87 -10.31 -16.54
N GLN A 66 1.67 -9.32 -16.93
CA GLN A 66 2.23 -9.28 -18.28
C GLN A 66 3.15 -10.49 -18.42
N LEU A 67 2.74 -11.42 -19.29
CA LEU A 67 3.49 -12.61 -19.69
C LEU A 67 4.78 -12.25 -20.42
#